data_AF-L7Q383-F1
#
_entry.id   AF-L7Q383-F1
#
_cell.length_a   1.000
_cell.length_b   1.000
_cell.length_c   1.000
_cell.angle_alpha   90.00
_cell.angle_beta   90.00
_cell.angle_gamma   90.00
#
_symmetry.space_group_name_H-M   'P 1'
#
loop_
_entity.id
_entity.type
_entity.pdbx_description
1 polymer ?
#
loop_
_entity_poly.entity_id
_entity_poly.type
_entity_poly.pdbx_seq_one_letter_code
_entity_poly.pdbx_strand_id
1 'polypeptide(L)'
;ATTDKTAYKMEVTLGNDTYSEEIIVDYGNKKAQPLISSTNYINNEDLSRNMTAYVNQPKNTYTKQTFVTNLTGYKFNPNAKNFKIYEVTDQNQFVDSFTPDTSKLKDVTDQFDVIYSNDNKTATVDLMKGQTSSNKQYIIQQVAYPDNSSTDNGKIDYTLDTDKTKYSWSNSYSNVNGSSTANGDQKKYNL
;
A
#
# COMPACT_ATOMS: atom_id res chain seq x y z
N ALA A 1 -1.94 -8.31 17.76
CA ALA A 1 -1.97 -8.19 16.29
C ALA A 1 -3.35 -8.60 15.84
N THR A 2 -3.97 -7.88 14.91
CA THR A 2 -5.26 -8.31 14.36
C THR A 2 -5.01 -9.43 13.36
N THR A 3 -5.60 -10.58 13.63
CA THR A 3 -5.41 -11.84 12.90
C THR A 3 -6.69 -12.21 12.15
N ASP A 4 -6.53 -12.74 10.94
CA ASP A 4 -7.64 -13.20 10.12
C ASP A 4 -8.42 -14.32 10.81
N LYS A 5 -9.74 -14.34 10.57
CA LYS A 5 -10.69 -15.35 11.04
C LYS A 5 -10.75 -15.50 12.56
N THR A 6 -10.40 -14.42 13.27
CA THR A 6 -10.47 -14.32 14.72
C THR A 6 -11.68 -13.48 15.12
N ALA A 7 -12.41 -13.90 16.15
CA ALA A 7 -13.50 -13.12 16.73
C ALA A 7 -12.94 -11.99 17.61
N TYR A 8 -13.48 -10.78 17.42
CA TYR A 8 -13.19 -9.64 18.27
C TYR A 8 -14.50 -9.09 18.83
N LYS A 9 -14.49 -8.82 20.14
CA LYS A 9 -15.56 -8.13 20.82
C LYS A 9 -15.62 -6.67 20.37
N MET A 10 -16.62 -6.34 19.57
CA MET A 10 -16.97 -4.96 19.24
C MET A 10 -17.84 -4.43 20.36
N GLU A 11 -17.35 -3.46 21.12
CA GLU A 11 -18.04 -2.91 22.29
C GLU A 11 -18.27 -1.42 22.12
N VAL A 12 -19.47 -0.95 22.51
CA VAL A 12 -19.84 0.46 22.51
C VAL A 12 -20.59 0.79 23.80
N THR A 13 -20.32 1.95 24.38
CA THR A 13 -21.09 2.50 25.50
C THR A 13 -21.66 3.85 25.09
N LEU A 14 -22.98 3.98 25.14
CA LEU A 14 -23.73 5.19 24.82
C LEU A 14 -24.43 5.69 26.08
N GLY A 15 -23.89 6.73 26.71
CA GLY A 15 -24.34 7.15 28.04
C GLY A 15 -24.05 6.06 29.06
N ASN A 16 -25.11 5.48 29.64
CA ASN A 16 -25.01 4.40 30.62
C ASN A 16 -25.29 3.01 30.03
N ASP A 17 -25.63 2.92 28.74
CA ASP A 17 -25.96 1.66 28.09
C ASP A 17 -24.74 1.10 27.36
N THR A 18 -24.34 -0.12 27.71
CA THR A 18 -23.25 -0.85 27.06
C THR A 18 -23.80 -1.97 26.19
N TYR A 19 -23.30 -2.07 24.97
CA TYR A 19 -23.58 -3.16 24.03
C TYR A 19 -22.27 -3.78 23.56
N SER A 20 -22.27 -5.09 23.34
CA SER A 20 -21.14 -5.76 22.70
C SER A 20 -21.53 -6.96 21.88
N GLU A 21 -20.82 -7.19 20.79
CA GLU A 21 -21.01 -8.33 19.89
C GLU A 21 -19.65 -8.87 19.41
N GLU A 22 -19.53 -10.19 19.33
CA GLU A 22 -18.34 -10.85 18.79
C GLU A 22 -18.44 -10.90 17.25
N ILE A 23 -17.49 -10.26 16.57
CA ILE A 23 -17.44 -10.23 15.11
C ILE A 23 -16.17 -10.93 14.63
N ILE A 24 -16.34 -11.93 13.75
CA ILE A 24 -15.21 -12.57 13.06
C ILE A 24 -14.77 -11.66 11.91
N VAL A 25 -13.52 -11.20 11.96
CA VAL A 25 -12.92 -10.38 10.90
C VAL A 25 -12.03 -11.23 10.00
N ASP A 26 -12.06 -10.96 8.69
CA ASP A 26 -11.17 -11.58 7.70
C ASP A 26 -10.74 -10.51 6.69
N TYR A 27 -9.47 -10.14 6.73
CA TYR A 27 -8.83 -9.14 5.87
C TYR A 27 -8.24 -9.78 4.61
N GLY A 28 -8.21 -11.12 4.54
CA GLY A 28 -7.78 -11.85 3.36
C GLY A 28 -6.27 -11.83 3.11
N ASN A 29 -5.44 -11.76 4.16
CA ASN A 29 -3.98 -11.80 4.00
C ASN A 29 -3.50 -13.19 3.54
N LYS A 30 -3.19 -13.30 2.24
CA LYS A 30 -2.62 -14.53 1.64
C LYS A 30 -1.12 -14.61 1.90
N LYS A 31 -0.71 -15.07 3.10
CA LYS A 31 0.69 -15.16 3.58
C LYS A 31 1.69 -15.85 2.63
N ALA A 32 1.21 -16.74 1.76
CA ALA A 32 2.02 -17.41 0.75
C ALA A 32 2.36 -16.54 -0.47
N GLN A 33 1.74 -15.37 -0.62
CA GLN A 33 1.98 -14.45 -1.74
C GLN A 33 3.24 -13.60 -1.48
N PRO A 34 4.21 -13.56 -2.41
CA PRO A 34 5.36 -12.66 -2.30
C PRO A 34 5.03 -11.19 -2.45
N LEU A 35 3.86 -10.86 -2.98
CA LEU A 35 3.33 -9.50 -3.04
C LEU A 35 1.84 -9.54 -2.74
N ILE A 36 1.42 -8.79 -1.73
CA ILE A 36 0.02 -8.52 -1.42
C ILE A 36 -0.09 -7.13 -0.82
N SER A 37 -1.19 -6.44 -1.08
CA SER A 37 -1.44 -5.12 -0.49
C SER A 37 -2.90 -4.94 -0.14
N SER A 38 -3.14 -3.99 0.76
CA SER A 38 -4.48 -3.56 1.15
C SER A 38 -4.45 -2.08 1.51
N THR A 39 -5.64 -1.48 1.51
CA THR A 39 -5.88 -0.16 2.09
C THR A 39 -5.76 -0.26 3.61
N ASN A 40 -4.85 0.49 4.20
CA ASN A 40 -4.78 0.63 5.66
C ASN A 40 -5.96 1.51 6.13
N TYR A 41 -6.08 2.70 5.55
CA TYR A 41 -7.25 3.56 5.71
C TYR A 41 -7.35 4.56 4.56
N ILE A 42 -8.52 5.20 4.45
CA ILE A 42 -8.71 6.38 3.60
C ILE A 42 -8.79 7.58 4.54
N ASN A 43 -7.98 8.61 4.30
CA ASN A 43 -8.02 9.81 5.13
C ASN A 43 -9.34 10.57 4.90
N ASN A 44 -9.94 11.08 5.98
CA ASN A 44 -11.27 11.69 5.93
C ASN A 44 -11.25 13.13 5.36
N GLU A 45 -10.13 13.83 5.51
CA GLU A 45 -9.99 15.24 5.13
C GLU A 45 -9.60 15.41 3.65
N ASP A 46 -8.68 14.58 3.16
CA ASP A 46 -8.11 14.70 1.81
C ASP A 46 -8.39 13.49 0.90
N LEU A 47 -9.10 12.48 1.41
CA LEU A 47 -9.46 11.25 0.71
C LEU A 47 -8.25 10.44 0.20
N SER A 48 -7.05 10.71 0.72
CA SER A 48 -5.84 9.98 0.35
C SER A 48 -5.92 8.51 0.79
N ARG A 49 -5.46 7.64 -0.10
CA ARG A 49 -5.33 6.21 0.15
C ARG A 49 -4.03 5.97 0.88
N ASN A 50 -4.14 5.57 2.14
CA ASN A 50 -3.00 5.16 2.95
C ASN A 50 -2.89 3.65 2.80
N MET A 51 -1.84 3.22 2.12
CA MET A 51 -1.69 1.85 1.64
C MET A 51 -0.62 1.11 2.44
N THR A 52 -0.81 -0.18 2.60
CA THR A 52 0.23 -1.09 3.10
C THR A 52 0.42 -2.22 2.09
N ALA A 53 1.66 -2.42 1.64
CA ALA A 53 2.07 -3.54 0.83
C ALA A 53 3.05 -4.41 1.61
N TYR A 54 2.81 -5.72 1.60
CA TYR A 54 3.71 -6.72 2.15
C TYR A 54 4.48 -7.37 1.02
N VAL A 55 5.80 -7.33 1.15
CA VAL A 55 6.74 -7.86 0.17
C VAL A 55 7.51 -9.00 0.81
N ASN A 56 7.47 -10.14 0.12
CA ASN A 56 8.18 -11.36 0.45
C ASN A 56 7.79 -11.97 1.82
N GLN A 57 6.50 -11.97 2.18
CA GLN A 57 6.03 -12.69 3.38
C GLN A 57 6.51 -14.16 3.46
N PRO A 58 6.63 -14.93 2.36
CA PRO A 58 7.14 -16.30 2.39
C PRO A 58 8.66 -16.42 2.62
N LYS A 59 9.40 -15.30 2.67
CA LYS A 59 10.85 -15.25 2.86
C LYS A 59 11.65 -16.01 1.78
N ASN A 60 11.22 -15.88 0.54
CA ASN A 60 11.95 -16.42 -0.61
C ASN A 60 13.27 -15.67 -0.81
N THR A 61 14.30 -16.34 -1.32
CA THR A 61 15.53 -15.70 -1.80
C THR A 61 15.38 -15.31 -3.27
N TYR A 62 15.75 -14.08 -3.60
CA TYR A 62 15.75 -13.50 -4.95
C TYR A 62 17.13 -12.93 -5.30
N THR A 63 17.45 -12.89 -6.59
CA THR A 63 18.63 -12.20 -7.15
C THR A 63 18.25 -10.96 -7.96
N LYS A 64 16.95 -10.74 -8.18
CA LYS A 64 16.34 -9.51 -8.69
C LYS A 64 15.07 -9.24 -7.90
N GLN A 65 14.84 -7.98 -7.50
CA GLN A 65 13.65 -7.60 -6.75
C GLN A 65 13.30 -6.12 -6.98
N THR A 66 12.52 -5.84 -8.02
CA THR A 66 12.07 -4.47 -8.33
C THR A 66 10.60 -4.32 -7.99
N PHE A 67 10.30 -3.43 -7.04
CA PHE A 67 8.94 -3.10 -6.64
C PHE A 67 8.46 -1.85 -7.37
N VAL A 68 7.29 -1.93 -7.99
CA VAL A 68 6.68 -0.82 -8.75
C VAL A 68 5.25 -0.63 -8.29
N THR A 69 4.86 0.62 -8.06
CA THR A 69 3.46 1.02 -7.86
C THR A 69 3.04 1.95 -8.99
N ASN A 70 1.86 1.70 -9.57
CA ASN A 70 1.22 2.54 -10.58
C ASN A 70 -0.15 3.01 -10.08
N LEU A 71 -0.42 4.30 -10.26
CA LEU A 71 -1.63 4.97 -9.80
C LEU A 71 -2.50 5.38 -10.99
N THR A 72 -3.78 5.04 -10.92
CA THR A 72 -4.83 5.53 -11.82
C THR A 72 -5.83 6.33 -10.99
N GLY A 73 -6.02 7.61 -11.31
CA GLY A 73 -6.87 8.52 -10.53
C GLY A 73 -6.21 9.12 -9.28
N TYR A 74 -4.93 8.79 -9.02
CA TYR A 74 -4.16 9.30 -7.89
C TYR A 74 -2.75 9.76 -8.31
N LYS A 75 -2.07 10.48 -7.41
CA LYS A 75 -0.65 10.85 -7.49
C LYS A 75 0.05 10.68 -6.15
N PHE A 76 1.34 10.40 -6.19
CA PHE A 76 2.24 10.54 -5.05
C PHE A 76 2.59 12.02 -4.83
N ASN A 77 2.92 12.38 -3.59
CA ASN A 77 3.58 13.63 -3.26
C ASN A 77 4.98 13.34 -2.70
N PRO A 78 6.04 13.31 -3.54
CA PRO A 78 7.40 13.01 -3.09
C PRO A 78 7.90 13.93 -1.96
N ASN A 79 7.44 15.18 -1.94
CA ASN A 79 7.85 16.17 -0.93
C ASN A 79 7.27 15.88 0.46
N ALA A 80 6.18 15.10 0.55
CA ALA A 80 5.57 14.73 1.82
C ALA A 80 6.36 13.67 2.60
N LYS A 81 7.37 13.02 1.97
CA LYS A 81 8.24 12.00 2.59
C LYS A 81 7.46 10.87 3.29
N ASN A 82 6.31 10.50 2.73
CA ASN A 82 5.37 9.53 3.28
C ASN A 82 5.35 8.18 2.53
N PHE A 83 6.31 7.96 1.64
CA PHE A 83 6.66 6.62 1.16
C PHE A 83 7.67 6.02 2.13
N LYS A 84 7.26 4.97 2.87
CA LYS A 84 8.04 4.36 3.93
C LYS A 84 8.32 2.89 3.64
N ILE A 85 9.55 2.46 3.87
CA ILE A 85 9.99 1.08 3.70
C ILE A 85 10.55 0.59 5.02
N TYR A 86 9.95 -0.47 5.54
CA TYR A 86 10.38 -1.09 6.78
C TYR A 86 10.90 -2.50 6.53
N GLU A 87 12.07 -2.82 7.06
CA GLU A 87 12.60 -4.18 7.06
C GLU A 87 11.95 -4.97 8.20
N VAL A 88 11.37 -6.11 7.87
CA VAL A 88 10.74 -7.00 8.84
C VAL A 88 11.80 -7.85 9.53
N THR A 89 11.80 -7.81 10.85
CA THR A 89 12.72 -8.56 11.73
C THR A 89 12.03 -9.73 12.43
N ASP A 90 10.69 -9.71 12.52
CA ASP A 90 9.86 -10.75 13.13
C ASP A 90 8.60 -10.96 12.27
N GLN A 91 8.24 -12.21 11.97
CA GLN A 91 7.10 -12.53 11.11
C GLN A 91 5.76 -12.00 11.67
N ASN A 92 5.64 -11.83 12.99
CA ASN A 92 4.45 -11.27 13.65
C ASN A 92 4.23 -9.79 13.35
N GLN A 93 5.22 -9.10 12.75
CA GLN A 93 5.07 -7.73 12.27
C GLN A 93 4.16 -7.65 11.02
N PHE A 94 4.02 -8.75 10.28
CA PHE A 94 2.99 -8.89 9.25
C PHE A 94 1.64 -9.23 9.92
N VAL A 95 0.90 -8.19 10.29
CA VAL A 95 -0.46 -8.33 10.85
C VAL A 95 -1.46 -8.47 9.72
N ASP A 96 -2.49 -9.30 9.90
CA ASP A 96 -3.40 -9.62 8.81
C ASP A 96 -4.28 -8.43 8.42
N SER A 97 -4.49 -7.46 9.32
CA SER A 97 -5.23 -6.21 9.05
C SER A 97 -4.54 -5.21 8.14
N PHE A 98 -3.28 -5.42 7.75
CA PHE A 98 -2.48 -4.43 7.01
C PHE A 98 -2.27 -3.08 7.73
N THR A 99 -2.52 -3.03 9.04
CA THR A 99 -2.25 -1.87 9.91
C THR A 99 -1.16 -2.24 10.94
N PRO A 100 0.10 -2.41 10.51
CA PRO A 100 1.18 -2.77 11.43
C PRO A 100 1.53 -1.61 12.37
N ASP A 101 2.01 -1.96 13.56
CA ASP A 101 2.56 -1.00 14.51
C ASP A 101 3.95 -0.55 14.06
N THR A 102 4.00 0.57 13.33
CA THR A 102 5.22 1.11 12.72
C THR A 102 6.28 1.49 13.75
N SER A 103 5.91 1.77 15.00
CA SER A 103 6.85 2.09 16.08
C SER A 103 7.79 0.91 16.43
N LYS A 104 7.40 -0.32 16.07
CA LYS A 104 8.16 -1.55 16.30
C LYS A 104 8.89 -2.04 15.05
N LEU A 105 8.79 -1.31 13.94
CA LEU A 105 9.42 -1.69 12.68
C LEU A 105 10.75 -0.98 12.51
N LYS A 106 11.69 -1.65 11.83
CA LYS A 106 12.98 -1.07 11.45
C LYS A 106 12.79 -0.24 10.18
N ASP A 107 12.71 1.08 10.30
CA ASP A 107 12.67 1.99 9.15
C ASP A 107 14.00 1.94 8.40
N VAL A 108 13.94 1.60 7.11
CA VAL A 108 15.08 1.53 6.19
C VAL A 108 14.85 2.41 4.96
N THR A 109 13.87 3.32 5.01
CA THR A 109 13.47 4.18 3.88
C THR A 109 14.66 4.89 3.25
N ASP A 110 15.53 5.48 4.06
CA ASP A 110 16.69 6.26 3.60
C ASP A 110 17.79 5.40 2.95
N GLN A 111 17.67 4.07 2.99
CA GLN A 111 18.61 3.16 2.32
C GLN A 111 18.21 2.92 0.86
N PHE A 112 16.98 3.24 0.46
CA PHE A 112 16.44 2.96 -0.87
C PHE A 112 16.19 4.25 -1.65
N ASP A 113 16.39 4.15 -2.97
CA ASP A 113 16.04 5.23 -3.89
C ASP A 113 14.62 4.97 -4.42
N VAL A 114 13.68 5.84 -4.06
CA VAL A 114 12.33 5.81 -4.60
C VAL A 114 12.27 6.72 -5.81
N ILE A 115 12.18 6.12 -7.00
CA ILE A 115 12.16 6.86 -8.26
C ILE A 115 10.70 7.11 -8.66
N TYR A 116 10.29 8.37 -8.65
CA TYR A 116 8.98 8.80 -9.11
C TYR A 116 9.02 9.19 -10.59
N SER A 117 8.02 8.75 -11.35
CA SER A 117 7.89 9.04 -12.77
C SER A 117 6.42 9.11 -13.19
N ASN A 118 6.17 9.36 -14.48
CA ASN A 118 4.83 9.41 -15.07
C ASN A 118 3.91 10.38 -14.32
N ASP A 119 4.32 11.64 -14.16
CA ASP A 119 3.56 12.67 -13.44
C ASP A 119 3.22 12.26 -11.98
N ASN A 120 4.22 11.70 -11.29
CA ASN A 120 4.10 11.14 -9.94
C ASN A 120 3.03 10.05 -9.81
N LYS A 121 2.69 9.35 -10.90
CA LYS A 121 1.77 8.20 -10.89
C LYS A 121 2.49 6.86 -10.79
N THR A 122 3.80 6.85 -10.99
CA THR A 122 4.61 5.64 -10.88
C THR A 122 5.71 5.84 -9.84
N ALA A 123 5.87 4.90 -8.93
CA ALA A 123 6.99 4.83 -8.00
C ALA A 123 7.70 3.48 -8.15
N THR A 124 9.02 3.51 -8.37
CA THR A 124 9.86 2.33 -8.56
C THR A 124 10.95 2.28 -7.51
N VAL A 125 11.15 1.11 -6.91
CA VAL A 125 12.19 0.85 -5.91
C VAL A 125 12.92 -0.44 -6.26
N ASP A 126 14.24 -0.38 -6.35
CA ASP A 126 15.09 -1.58 -6.37
C ASP A 126 15.35 -2.08 -4.95
N LEU A 127 14.70 -3.17 -4.56
CA LEU A 127 14.82 -3.76 -3.23
C LEU A 127 16.09 -4.62 -3.06
N MET A 128 16.85 -4.84 -4.13
CA MET A 128 18.16 -5.51 -4.05
C MET A 128 19.24 -4.58 -3.50
N LYS A 129 19.14 -3.27 -3.75
CA LYS A 129 20.12 -2.24 -3.34
C LYS A 129 21.57 -2.69 -3.56
N GLY A 130 21.87 -3.18 -4.77
CA GLY A 130 23.21 -3.64 -5.16
C GLY A 130 23.68 -4.97 -4.55
N GLN A 131 22.87 -5.63 -3.72
CA GLN A 131 23.15 -6.99 -3.26
C GLN A 131 22.97 -7.99 -4.41
N THR A 132 23.77 -9.06 -4.42
CA THR A 132 23.66 -10.14 -5.40
C THR A 132 22.50 -11.10 -5.09
N SER A 133 22.07 -11.17 -3.83
CA SER A 133 20.90 -11.94 -3.40
C SER A 133 20.26 -11.31 -2.15
N SER A 134 18.96 -11.49 -1.98
CA SER A 134 18.21 -11.02 -0.82
C SER A 134 17.07 -11.97 -0.47
N ASN A 135 16.90 -12.27 0.82
CA ASN A 135 15.69 -12.90 1.36
C ASN A 135 14.95 -11.97 2.32
N LYS A 136 15.28 -10.66 2.29
CA LYS A 136 14.66 -9.67 3.15
C LYS A 136 13.16 -9.56 2.85
N GLN A 137 12.43 -9.19 3.90
CA GLN A 137 11.00 -9.05 3.90
C GLN A 137 10.69 -7.60 4.25
N TYR A 138 9.70 -7.00 3.58
CA TYR A 138 9.41 -5.59 3.75
C TYR A 138 7.94 -5.32 3.94
N ILE A 139 7.66 -4.31 4.76
CA ILE A 139 6.39 -3.61 4.82
C ILE A 139 6.61 -2.25 4.17
N ILE A 140 5.81 -1.93 3.14
CA ILE A 140 5.90 -0.65 2.43
C ILE A 140 4.59 0.10 2.63
N GLN A 141 4.66 1.30 3.21
CA GLN A 141 3.52 2.19 3.37
C GLN A 141 3.62 3.39 2.44
N GLN A 142 2.48 3.79 1.86
CA GLN A 142 2.41 4.83 0.85
C GLN A 142 1.15 5.66 1.00
N VAL A 143 1.19 6.89 0.51
CA VAL A 143 0.03 7.77 0.44
C VAL A 143 -0.21 8.17 -1.01
N ALA A 144 -1.40 7.88 -1.52
CA ALA A 144 -1.83 8.24 -2.87
C ALA A 144 -3.01 9.22 -2.80
N TYR A 145 -2.81 10.43 -3.32
CA TYR A 145 -3.78 11.52 -3.28
C TYR A 145 -4.66 11.51 -4.54
N PRO A 146 -5.99 11.69 -4.45
CA PRO A 146 -6.84 11.84 -5.62
C PRO A 146 -6.36 12.94 -6.58
N ASP A 147 -6.51 12.72 -7.88
CA ASP A 147 -6.12 13.70 -8.91
C ASP A 147 -6.86 15.03 -8.78
N ASN A 148 -8.08 15.01 -8.24
CA ASN A 148 -8.92 16.18 -7.99
C ASN A 148 -9.98 15.83 -6.92
N SER A 149 -10.83 16.80 -6.57
CA SER A 149 -11.88 16.64 -5.57
C SER A 149 -13.23 16.14 -6.11
N SER A 150 -13.39 15.93 -7.42
CA SER A 150 -14.69 15.54 -8.00
C SER A 150 -14.99 14.04 -7.83
N THR A 151 -13.95 13.23 -7.69
CA THR A 151 -14.07 11.80 -7.44
C THR A 151 -12.80 11.28 -6.78
N ASP A 152 -12.98 10.22 -6.01
CA ASP A 152 -11.91 9.46 -5.39
C ASP A 152 -11.83 8.02 -5.94
N ASN A 153 -12.55 7.75 -7.03
CA ASN A 153 -12.47 6.50 -7.77
C ASN A 153 -11.12 6.38 -8.50
N GLY A 154 -10.63 5.16 -8.58
CA GLY A 154 -9.34 4.90 -9.18
C GLY A 154 -8.84 3.49 -8.91
N LYS A 155 -7.57 3.27 -9.20
CA LYS A 155 -6.91 1.99 -9.03
C LYS A 155 -5.46 2.17 -8.66
N ILE A 156 -4.96 1.30 -7.79
CA ILE A 156 -3.56 1.24 -7.40
C ILE A 156 -3.05 -0.16 -7.73
N ASP A 157 -2.12 -0.23 -8.67
CA ASP A 157 -1.52 -1.47 -9.17
C ASP A 157 -0.09 -1.61 -8.64
N TYR A 158 0.21 -2.76 -8.05
CA TYR A 158 1.51 -3.11 -7.52
C TYR A 158 2.11 -4.26 -8.32
N THR A 159 3.41 -4.18 -8.61
CA THR A 159 4.15 -5.31 -9.17
C THR A 159 5.48 -5.52 -8.46
N LEU A 160 5.88 -6.78 -8.30
CA LEU A 160 7.18 -7.20 -7.81
C LEU A 160 7.83 -8.07 -8.89
N ASP A 161 8.76 -7.47 -9.63
CA ASP A 161 9.51 -8.14 -10.68
C ASP A 161 10.76 -8.81 -10.09
N THR A 162 10.84 -10.13 -10.21
CA THR A 162 11.91 -10.95 -9.63
C THR A 162 12.63 -11.78 -10.69
N ASP A 163 13.71 -12.46 -10.29
CA ASP A 163 14.42 -13.41 -11.17
C ASP A 163 13.58 -14.67 -11.51
N LYS A 164 12.52 -14.94 -10.74
CA LYS A 164 11.67 -16.12 -10.91
C LYS A 164 10.41 -15.82 -11.72
N THR A 165 9.74 -14.73 -11.40
CA THR A 165 8.49 -14.30 -12.05
C THR A 165 8.14 -12.85 -11.66
N LYS A 166 7.09 -12.31 -12.27
CA LYS A 166 6.50 -11.03 -11.91
C LYS A 166 5.18 -11.24 -11.16
N TYR A 167 5.16 -10.85 -9.89
CA TYR A 167 3.95 -10.87 -9.06
C TYR A 167 3.21 -9.56 -9.20
N SER A 168 1.88 -9.59 -9.14
CA SER A 168 1.04 -8.41 -9.24
C SER A 168 -0.10 -8.47 -8.22
N TRP A 169 -0.45 -7.31 -7.66
CA TRP A 169 -1.62 -7.15 -6.81
C TRP A 169 -2.25 -5.78 -7.05
N SER A 170 -3.56 -5.64 -6.90
CA SER A 170 -4.25 -4.39 -7.23
C SER A 170 -5.38 -4.08 -6.26
N ASN A 171 -5.58 -2.80 -5.98
CA ASN A 171 -6.68 -2.30 -5.16
C ASN A 171 -7.49 -1.31 -6.01
N SER A 172 -8.79 -1.57 -6.14
CA SER A 172 -9.70 -0.75 -6.94
C SER A 172 -10.67 -0.02 -6.03
N TYR A 173 -10.96 1.23 -6.37
CA TYR A 173 -11.91 2.08 -5.66
C TYR A 173 -12.96 2.53 -6.65
N SER A 174 -14.19 2.06 -6.44
CA SER A 174 -15.34 2.40 -7.28
C SER A 174 -16.54 2.57 -6.37
N ASN A 175 -16.91 3.82 -6.10
CA ASN A 175 -18.09 4.17 -5.34
C ASN A 175 -19.38 4.05 -6.19
N VAL A 176 -20.53 4.05 -5.52
CA VAL A 176 -21.86 3.88 -6.16
C VAL A 176 -22.30 5.07 -7.04
N ASN A 177 -21.65 6.22 -6.90
CA ASN A 177 -22.01 7.45 -7.61
C ASN A 177 -21.44 7.49 -9.04
N GLY A 178 -20.50 6.60 -9.37
CA GLY A 178 -19.83 6.58 -10.67
C GLY A 178 -18.86 7.75 -10.87
N SER A 179 -17.99 7.65 -11.88
CA SER A 179 -17.02 8.71 -12.20
C SER A 179 -16.44 8.58 -13.60
N SER A 180 -15.97 9.69 -14.15
CA SER A 180 -15.20 9.74 -15.40
C SER A 180 -14.05 10.72 -15.28
N THR A 181 -12.91 10.44 -15.92
CA THR A 181 -11.77 11.35 -16.04
C THR A 181 -11.22 11.33 -17.46
N ALA A 182 -10.66 12.45 -17.92
CA ALA A 182 -10.03 12.59 -19.23
C ALA A 182 -8.84 13.56 -19.13
N ASN A 183 -7.78 13.30 -19.90
CA ASN A 183 -6.61 14.17 -20.02
C ASN A 183 -6.38 14.55 -21.49
N GLY A 184 -5.75 15.71 -21.73
CA GLY A 184 -5.41 16.18 -23.07
C GLY A 184 -4.39 17.31 -23.04
N ASP A 185 -3.81 17.63 -24.21
CA ASP A 185 -2.81 18.69 -24.34
C ASP A 185 -3.48 20.06 -24.50
N GLN A 186 -3.07 21.04 -23.68
CA GLN A 186 -3.52 22.42 -23.83
C GLN A 186 -2.93 23.03 -25.12
N LYS A 187 -3.77 23.52 -26.02
CA LYS A 187 -3.32 24.22 -27.24
C LYS A 187 -2.57 25.49 -26.87
N LYS A 188 -1.29 25.58 -27.26
CA LYS A 188 -0.53 26.84 -27.23
C LYS A 188 -0.87 27.65 -28.46
N TYR A 189 -1.56 28.77 -28.27
CA TYR A 189 -1.66 29.81 -29.29
C TYR A 189 -0.50 30.79 -29.09
N ASN A 190 0.43 30.84 -30.05
CA ASN A 190 1.39 31.95 -30.12
C ASN A 190 0.69 33.11 -30.81
N LEU A 191 0.58 34.25 -30.10
CA LEU A 191 0.12 35.54 -30.64
C LEU A 191 1.25 36.21 -31.43
#